data_AF-A0A9E5P1P6-F1
#
_entry.id   AF-A0A9E5P1P6-F1
#
_cell.length_a   1.000
_cell.length_b   1.000
_cell.length_c   1.000
_cell.angle_alpha   90.00
_cell.angle_beta   90.00
_cell.angle_gamma   90.00
#
_symmetry.space_group_name_H-M   'P 1'
#
loop_
_entity.id
_entity.type
_entity.pdbx_description
1 polymer ?
#
loop_
_entity_poly.entity_id
_entity_poly.type
_entity_poly.pdbx_seq_one_letter_code
_entity_poly.pdbx_strand_id
1 'polypeptide(L)'
;LLAEAFWLMEGYFVRTLGMHRVYNSAFMNMLKMEENAKYRSVMKNVLEFNPEILRRFVNFMTNPDEATAIAQFGKGDKYIGVALMMVTMPGLPLFGHGQIEGFTEKYGMEYRRAYENEEVDWNLVQRHEAEIFPLMKKRHLFNGVENFILYDFHTPGGAVDEEVFAYSNRAGHEGALIIYNNKYQTTRGWVRLSTPLAVGDDGSEKRKLVRKSLAEGLNLRSDDAYFCVFRDFKSGLEYIRRVDELKDGGLYVELGAYQYHAFLQFREIQDDREKHYARLESLLAGRGVPNMEEALKEMLLAPVRDPFREIMSPLMLERLVDVRRDGFDAPQSEESVDLLKSLMSDFIYQIKKSTGAPGDPREVIQNVPAFLRAIVHLNCVDTFAEWNQYPNLQSAVSDLGTVDPTERGLRSPFWRISLAWLVVCDLGRIKSDRGYEQQSAAWMDEWLLGRIISQTFQVLGCDEASAQRETDLVKILVSHRQGFGSGQTKDETRSNLKALLTEPEVQQFLEFNWYDGVLWFSKERFEELMEWLFLVSVLDLIAPVDHIGEKVVQAILERHEVVQQVIRWARRSEYRVQKLLTNLTTLTLS
;
A
#
# COMPACT_ATOMS: atom_id res chain seq x y z
N LEU A 1 14.58 46.43 14.33
CA LEU A 1 13.72 47.05 15.37
C LEU A 1 12.41 46.27 15.47
N LEU A 2 12.10 45.79 16.66
CA LEU A 2 10.86 45.09 16.97
C LEU A 2 10.04 45.95 17.93
N ALA A 3 8.78 46.21 17.59
CA ALA A 3 7.87 46.95 18.46
C ALA A 3 6.92 46.00 19.18
N GLU A 4 6.91 46.13 20.49
CA GLU A 4 5.89 45.57 21.36
C GLU A 4 4.75 46.59 21.44
N ALA A 5 3.81 46.48 20.51
CA ALA A 5 2.65 47.36 20.42
C ALA A 5 1.40 46.59 20.81
N PHE A 6 0.63 47.13 21.74
CA PHE A 6 -0.67 46.62 22.15
C PHE A 6 -1.79 47.52 21.59
N TRP A 7 -3.04 47.04 21.58
CA TRP A 7 -4.26 47.80 21.24
C TRP A 7 -4.60 48.01 19.75
N LEU A 8 -4.42 47.01 18.88
CA LEU A 8 -4.80 47.11 17.44
C LEU A 8 -4.05 48.21 16.66
N MET A 9 -2.97 48.76 17.23
CA MET A 9 -2.13 49.80 16.63
C MET A 9 -0.98 49.22 15.80
N GLU A 10 -0.91 47.90 15.60
CA GLU A 10 0.19 47.24 14.89
C GLU A 10 0.36 47.81 13.48
N GLY A 11 -0.77 48.10 12.81
CA GLY A 11 -0.78 48.79 11.54
C GLY A 11 -0.19 50.20 11.62
N TYR A 12 -0.42 50.96 12.69
CA TYR A 12 0.18 52.29 12.86
C TYR A 12 1.71 52.21 13.03
N PHE A 13 2.22 51.29 13.87
CA PHE A 13 3.66 51.14 14.07
C PHE A 13 4.41 50.68 12.82
N VAL A 14 3.80 49.79 12.03
CA VAL A 14 4.37 49.36 10.75
C VAL A 14 4.34 50.48 9.71
N ARG A 15 3.19 51.16 9.57
CA ARG A 15 2.93 52.14 8.50
C ARG A 15 3.64 53.48 8.74
N THR A 16 3.62 53.97 9.98
CA THR A 16 4.01 55.35 10.30
C THR A 16 5.40 55.44 10.92
N LEU A 17 5.80 54.43 11.69
CA LEU A 17 7.07 54.44 12.43
C LEU A 17 8.16 53.56 11.81
N GLY A 18 7.87 52.83 10.72
CA GLY A 18 8.87 52.06 9.97
C GLY A 18 9.45 50.85 10.72
N MET A 19 8.71 50.28 11.67
CA MET A 19 9.18 49.13 12.44
C MET A 19 9.31 47.87 11.55
N HIS A 20 10.36 47.09 11.79
CA HIS A 20 10.68 45.89 10.98
C HIS A 20 9.82 44.68 11.40
N ARG A 21 9.48 44.60 12.68
CA ARG A 21 8.63 43.57 13.28
C ARG A 21 7.72 44.20 14.34
N VAL A 22 6.50 43.68 14.47
CA VAL A 22 5.53 44.10 15.48
C VAL A 22 4.83 42.89 16.08
N TYR A 23 4.65 42.87 17.39
CA TYR A 23 3.90 41.84 18.10
C TYR A 23 2.44 41.82 17.65
N ASN A 24 1.94 40.63 17.28
CA ASN A 24 0.56 40.44 16.87
C ASN A 24 -0.31 40.07 18.09
N SER A 25 -0.57 41.05 18.94
CA SER A 25 -1.39 40.85 20.15
C SER A 25 -2.81 40.37 19.82
N ALA A 26 -3.33 40.78 18.66
CA ALA A 26 -4.63 40.34 18.14
C ALA A 26 -4.67 38.83 17.88
N PHE A 27 -3.59 38.22 17.38
CA PHE A 27 -3.51 36.77 17.16
C PHE A 27 -3.74 36.00 18.46
N MET A 28 -2.98 36.32 19.51
CA MET A 28 -3.10 35.64 20.79
C MET A 28 -4.49 35.86 21.42
N ASN A 29 -4.90 37.13 21.56
CA ASN A 29 -6.11 37.46 22.31
C ASN A 29 -7.40 36.99 21.61
N MET A 30 -7.52 37.21 20.30
CA MET A 30 -8.74 36.84 19.58
C MET A 30 -8.86 35.33 19.42
N LEU A 31 -7.78 34.61 19.13
CA LEU A 31 -7.84 33.15 19.01
C LEU A 31 -8.08 32.46 20.36
N LYS A 32 -7.53 33.01 21.45
CA LYS A 32 -7.82 32.53 22.81
C LYS A 32 -9.32 32.63 23.11
N MET A 33 -9.88 33.81 22.89
CA MET A 33 -11.28 34.12 23.20
C MET A 33 -12.27 33.62 22.14
N GLU A 34 -11.79 32.94 21.08
CA GLU A 34 -12.60 32.49 19.94
C GLU A 34 -13.34 33.64 19.25
N GLU A 35 -12.76 34.84 19.26
CA GLU A 35 -13.25 35.98 18.49
C GLU A 35 -12.80 35.88 17.02
N ASN A 36 -13.06 34.72 16.41
CA ASN A 36 -12.51 34.29 15.12
C ASN A 36 -12.88 35.27 14.00
N ALA A 37 -14.13 35.72 13.96
CA ALA A 37 -14.60 36.73 13.02
C ALA A 37 -13.83 38.07 13.13
N LYS A 38 -13.44 38.49 14.34
CA LYS A 38 -12.63 39.70 14.53
C LYS A 38 -11.22 39.49 13.99
N TYR A 39 -10.60 38.35 14.27
CA TYR A 39 -9.25 38.06 13.78
C TYR A 39 -9.21 37.93 12.25
N ARG A 40 -10.21 37.25 11.66
CA ARG A 40 -10.39 37.21 10.20
C ARG A 40 -10.54 38.61 9.61
N SER A 41 -11.31 39.49 10.26
CA SER A 41 -11.45 40.90 9.83
C SER A 41 -10.13 41.66 9.86
N VAL A 42 -9.29 41.45 10.88
CA VAL A 42 -7.94 42.03 10.94
C VAL A 42 -7.09 41.58 9.75
N MET A 43 -7.10 40.28 9.44
CA MET A 43 -6.34 39.76 8.28
C MET A 43 -6.88 40.28 6.95
N LYS A 44 -8.21 40.29 6.74
CA LYS A 44 -8.86 40.84 5.54
C LYS A 44 -8.45 42.30 5.32
N ASN A 45 -8.54 43.13 6.36
CA ASN A 45 -8.14 44.54 6.29
C ASN A 45 -6.65 44.72 5.94
N VAL A 46 -5.78 43.87 6.48
CA VAL A 46 -4.35 43.91 6.16
C VAL A 46 -4.10 43.52 4.70
N LEU A 47 -4.74 42.46 4.21
CA LEU A 47 -4.59 41.99 2.82
C LEU A 47 -5.16 42.99 1.80
N GLU A 48 -6.27 43.65 2.12
CA GLU A 48 -6.88 44.70 1.28
C GLU A 48 -6.06 45.99 1.24
N PHE A 49 -5.32 46.29 2.31
CA PHE A 49 -4.46 47.47 2.37
C PHE A 49 -3.05 47.18 1.83
N ASN A 50 -2.30 46.33 2.54
CA ASN A 50 -0.96 45.94 2.14
C ASN A 50 -0.55 44.56 2.72
N PRO A 51 -0.54 43.49 1.89
CA PRO A 51 -0.12 42.15 2.31
C PRO A 51 1.28 42.08 2.94
N GLU A 52 2.21 42.97 2.56
CA GLU A 52 3.59 43.00 3.10
C GLU A 52 3.64 43.28 4.62
N ILE A 53 2.56 43.82 5.20
CA ILE A 53 2.44 44.00 6.64
C ILE A 53 2.43 42.64 7.37
N LEU A 54 1.84 41.59 6.79
CA LEU A 54 1.78 40.26 7.43
C LEU A 54 3.19 39.70 7.70
N ARG A 55 4.17 39.96 6.84
CA ARG A 55 5.57 39.53 7.08
C ARG A 55 6.20 40.15 8.32
N ARG A 56 5.65 41.28 8.78
CA ARG A 56 6.19 42.01 9.92
C ARG A 56 5.57 41.54 11.23
N PHE A 57 4.50 40.76 11.20
CA PHE A 57 3.90 40.24 12.42
C PHE A 57 4.77 39.19 13.09
N VAL A 58 4.86 39.30 14.41
CA VAL A 58 5.38 38.27 15.29
C VAL A 58 4.16 37.61 15.93
N ASN A 59 3.85 36.39 15.50
CA ASN A 59 2.72 35.62 16.02
C ASN A 59 3.21 34.80 17.22
N PHE A 60 2.51 34.90 18.35
CA PHE A 60 2.86 34.22 19.59
C PHE A 60 1.59 33.77 20.33
N MET A 61 1.71 32.72 21.13
CA MET A 61 0.63 32.27 22.04
C MET A 61 0.82 32.76 23.47
N THR A 62 2.02 33.22 23.81
CA THR A 62 2.36 33.83 25.09
C THR A 62 3.63 34.66 24.93
N ASN A 63 3.81 35.67 25.77
CA ASN A 63 5.05 36.40 25.97
C ASN A 63 5.28 36.51 27.51
N PRO A 64 6.37 37.15 27.99
CA PRO A 64 6.62 37.30 29.43
C PRO A 64 5.53 38.08 30.21
N ASP A 65 4.80 38.98 29.55
CA ASP A 65 3.76 39.81 30.18
C ASP A 65 2.38 39.14 30.21
N GLU A 66 2.18 38.07 29.45
CA GLU A 66 0.91 37.35 29.30
C GLU A 66 0.89 36.04 30.11
N ALA A 67 -0.30 35.46 30.31
CA ALA A 67 -0.41 34.14 30.93
C ALA A 67 0.21 33.05 30.03
N THR A 68 0.70 31.96 30.62
CA THR A 68 1.33 30.87 29.84
C THR A 68 0.41 30.31 28.76
N ALA A 69 0.99 29.77 27.69
CA ALA A 69 0.21 29.26 26.56
C ALA A 69 -0.77 28.15 26.99
N ILE A 70 -0.41 27.30 27.95
CA ILE A 70 -1.32 26.29 28.50
C ILE A 70 -2.46 26.92 29.29
N ALA A 71 -2.20 27.92 30.14
CA ALA A 71 -3.27 28.60 30.87
C ALA A 71 -4.27 29.27 29.91
N GLN A 72 -3.80 29.72 28.74
CA GLN A 72 -4.62 30.40 27.74
C GLN A 72 -5.36 29.45 26.79
N PHE A 73 -4.72 28.38 26.31
CA PHE A 73 -5.24 27.53 25.24
C PHE A 73 -5.46 26.05 25.65
N GLY A 74 -5.09 25.69 26.87
CA GLY A 74 -5.00 24.31 27.33
C GLY A 74 -3.83 23.56 26.67
N LYS A 75 -3.91 22.23 26.65
CA LYS A 75 -2.92 21.32 26.03
C LYS A 75 -3.51 20.38 24.97
N GLY A 76 -4.77 20.63 24.61
CA GLY A 76 -5.53 19.83 23.65
C GLY A 76 -5.42 20.34 22.22
N ASP A 77 -6.41 20.01 21.41
CA ASP A 77 -6.39 20.31 19.96
C ASP A 77 -6.44 21.80 19.65
N LYS A 78 -7.10 22.62 20.48
CA LYS A 78 -7.08 24.08 20.34
C LYS A 78 -5.66 24.64 20.41
N TYR A 79 -4.87 24.16 21.37
CA TYR A 79 -3.47 24.57 21.51
C TYR A 79 -2.67 24.25 20.25
N ILE A 80 -2.77 23.01 19.76
CA ILE A 80 -2.03 22.58 18.56
C ILE A 80 -2.53 23.30 17.31
N GLY A 81 -3.84 23.52 17.15
CA GLY A 81 -4.40 24.26 16.03
C GLY A 81 -3.96 25.72 15.97
N VAL A 82 -3.84 26.39 17.12
CA VAL A 82 -3.30 27.76 17.18
C VAL A 82 -1.78 27.76 16.94
N ALA A 83 -1.04 26.79 17.49
CA ALA A 83 0.39 26.64 17.21
C ALA A 83 0.67 26.35 15.71
N LEU A 84 -0.20 25.55 15.07
CA LEU A 84 -0.20 25.32 13.63
C LEU A 84 -0.35 26.63 12.86
N MET A 85 -1.35 27.46 13.21
CA MET A 85 -1.51 28.78 12.58
C MET A 85 -0.28 29.65 12.78
N MET A 86 0.28 29.66 13.99
CA MET A 86 1.46 30.44 14.34
C MET A 86 2.65 30.15 13.41
N VAL A 87 2.91 28.86 13.11
CA VAL A 87 4.06 28.44 12.29
C VAL A 87 3.78 28.42 10.78
N THR A 88 2.51 28.37 10.37
CA THR A 88 2.10 28.29 8.95
C THR A 88 1.58 29.61 8.35
N MET A 89 1.35 30.65 9.15
CA MET A 89 1.08 31.99 8.64
C MET A 89 2.36 32.76 8.30
N PRO A 90 2.30 33.81 7.46
CA PRO A 90 3.43 34.70 7.22
C PRO A 90 3.89 35.42 8.51
N GLY A 91 5.14 35.86 8.53
CA GLY A 91 5.72 36.57 9.67
C GLY A 91 6.69 35.71 10.49
N LEU A 92 6.86 36.01 11.77
CA LEU A 92 7.77 35.30 12.67
C LEU A 92 6.96 34.57 13.74
N PRO A 93 7.00 33.22 13.83
CA PRO A 93 6.50 32.51 15.00
C PRO A 93 7.43 32.74 16.19
N LEU A 94 6.86 33.02 17.36
CA LEU A 94 7.58 33.16 18.61
C LEU A 94 6.97 32.22 19.65
N PHE A 95 7.77 31.24 20.09
CA PHE A 95 7.42 30.36 21.22
C PHE A 95 7.86 31.01 22.52
N GLY A 96 6.97 31.05 23.50
CA GLY A 96 7.32 31.50 24.84
C GLY A 96 8.14 30.48 25.61
N HIS A 97 8.79 30.93 26.68
CA HIS A 97 9.48 30.03 27.60
C HIS A 97 8.52 28.98 28.17
N GLY A 98 8.96 27.71 28.21
CA GLY A 98 8.19 26.60 28.75
C GLY A 98 6.97 26.20 27.91
N GLN A 99 6.74 26.84 26.77
CA GLN A 99 5.57 26.56 25.93
C GLN A 99 5.60 25.14 25.33
N ILE A 100 6.79 24.63 24.96
CA ILE A 100 6.95 23.29 24.38
C ILE A 100 6.83 22.24 25.49
N GLU A 101 7.48 22.50 26.62
CA GLU A 101 7.56 21.64 27.79
C GLU A 101 6.24 21.56 28.56
N GLY A 102 5.36 22.55 28.36
CA GLY A 102 4.06 22.64 29.00
C GLY A 102 4.10 23.23 30.40
N PHE A 103 4.98 24.19 30.63
CA PHE A 103 5.10 24.86 31.91
C PHE A 103 3.97 25.83 32.18
N THR A 104 3.59 25.91 33.46
CA THR A 104 2.46 26.70 33.95
C THR A 104 2.88 27.97 34.69
N GLU A 105 4.10 28.01 35.24
CA GLU A 105 4.67 29.18 35.87
C GLU A 105 4.86 30.32 34.83
N LYS A 106 4.34 31.50 35.18
CA LYS A 106 4.51 32.70 34.36
C LYS A 106 5.84 33.37 34.74
N TYR A 107 6.73 33.50 33.77
CA TYR A 107 8.03 34.15 33.94
C TYR A 107 8.01 35.59 33.41
N GLY A 108 7.76 36.55 34.30
CA GLY A 108 7.90 37.98 34.02
C GLY A 108 9.36 38.47 34.12
N MET A 109 9.60 39.73 33.77
CA MET A 109 10.94 40.35 33.84
C MET A 109 11.48 40.50 35.28
N GLU A 110 10.61 40.32 36.28
CA GLU A 110 10.90 40.36 37.71
C GLU A 110 11.55 39.08 38.26
N TYR A 111 11.60 37.98 37.48
CA TYR A 111 12.07 36.68 37.93
C TYR A 111 13.59 36.52 37.73
N ARG A 112 14.29 36.03 38.77
CA ARG A 112 15.72 35.67 38.70
C ARG A 112 15.98 34.18 38.49
N ARG A 113 14.99 33.33 38.79
CA ARG A 113 15.00 31.86 38.65
C ARG A 113 13.55 31.36 38.70
N ALA A 114 13.33 30.11 38.31
CA ALA A 114 12.07 29.43 38.56
C ALA A 114 11.82 29.17 40.05
N TYR A 115 10.58 29.33 40.48
CA TYR A 115 10.13 29.00 41.84
C TYR A 115 9.46 27.63 41.89
N GLU A 116 8.79 27.23 40.82
CA GLU A 116 8.17 25.92 40.70
C GLU A 116 9.16 24.92 40.09
N ASN A 117 9.16 23.69 40.62
CA ASN A 117 9.91 22.58 40.04
C ASN A 117 8.96 21.76 39.17
N GLU A 118 8.62 22.30 38.00
CA GLU A 118 7.68 21.68 37.07
C GLU A 118 8.33 20.54 36.27
N GLU A 119 7.57 19.47 36.06
CA GLU A 119 7.98 18.38 35.19
C GLU A 119 7.51 18.62 33.75
N VAL A 120 8.29 18.16 32.78
CA VAL A 120 7.97 18.27 31.35
C VAL A 120 6.74 17.41 31.02
N ASP A 121 5.72 17.98 30.36
CA ASP A 121 4.62 17.23 29.77
C ASP A 121 5.10 16.59 28.44
N TRP A 122 5.68 15.40 28.55
CA TRP A 122 6.21 14.67 27.38
C TRP A 122 5.15 14.36 26.31
N ASN A 123 3.86 14.27 26.66
CA ASN A 123 2.82 14.10 25.64
C ASN A 123 2.72 15.36 24.78
N LEU A 124 2.77 16.54 25.39
CA LEU A 124 2.74 17.80 24.65
C LEU A 124 4.00 17.98 23.80
N VAL A 125 5.18 17.61 24.32
CA VAL A 125 6.44 17.61 23.54
C VAL A 125 6.33 16.71 22.32
N GLN A 126 5.88 15.45 22.50
CA GLN A 126 5.69 14.51 21.39
C GLN A 126 4.70 15.03 20.35
N ARG A 127 3.63 15.72 20.77
CA ARG A 127 2.71 16.39 19.85
C ARG A 127 3.37 17.52 19.08
N HIS A 128 4.24 18.32 19.68
CA HIS A 128 5.01 19.32 18.95
C HIS A 128 5.96 18.67 17.93
N GLU A 129 6.65 17.60 18.32
CA GLU A 129 7.56 16.85 17.45
C GLU A 129 6.83 16.23 16.25
N ALA A 130 5.62 15.73 16.45
CA ALA A 130 4.81 15.11 15.39
C ALA A 130 4.05 16.14 14.54
N GLU A 131 3.38 17.12 15.16
CA GLU A 131 2.41 17.99 14.48
C GLU A 131 2.97 19.38 14.09
N ILE A 132 3.99 19.91 14.80
CA ILE A 132 4.44 21.31 14.65
C ILE A 132 5.84 21.43 14.06
N PHE A 133 6.84 20.74 14.61
CA PHE A 133 8.24 20.85 14.19
C PHE A 133 8.48 20.50 12.71
N PRO A 134 7.81 19.49 12.12
CA PRO A 134 7.96 19.22 10.69
C PRO A 134 7.49 20.39 9.81
N LEU A 135 6.45 21.10 10.22
CA LEU A 135 5.97 22.30 9.53
C LEU A 135 6.93 23.48 9.72
N MET A 136 7.57 23.60 10.88
CA MET A 136 8.65 24.57 11.10
C MET A 136 9.86 24.30 10.19
N LYS A 137 10.23 23.03 9.95
CA LYS A 137 11.28 22.68 8.97
C LYS A 137 10.91 23.11 7.55
N LYS A 138 9.60 23.22 7.26
CA LYS A 138 9.04 23.76 6.01
C LYS A 138 8.72 25.25 6.06
N ARG A 139 9.30 26.03 6.99
CA ARG A 139 8.98 27.47 7.15
C ARG A 139 9.18 28.30 5.87
N HIS A 140 10.09 27.90 4.99
CA HIS A 140 10.30 28.54 3.68
C HIS A 140 9.03 28.56 2.81
N LEU A 141 8.10 27.61 2.98
CA LEU A 141 6.82 27.53 2.27
C LEU A 141 5.79 28.53 2.78
N PHE A 142 5.94 28.97 4.03
CA PHE A 142 4.91 29.69 4.77
C PHE A 142 5.29 31.14 5.12
N ASN A 143 6.57 31.52 5.06
CA ASN A 143 7.05 32.79 5.60
C ASN A 143 6.74 34.01 4.71
N GLY A 144 6.60 33.80 3.40
CA GLY A 144 6.37 34.82 2.39
C GLY A 144 4.90 35.23 2.29
N VAL A 145 4.66 36.39 1.67
CA VAL A 145 3.28 36.87 1.38
C VAL A 145 2.98 36.94 -0.10
N GLU A 146 3.97 36.71 -0.98
CA GLU A 146 3.84 36.80 -2.44
C GLU A 146 2.71 35.90 -2.96
N ASN A 147 2.63 34.68 -2.41
CA ASN A 147 1.66 33.67 -2.78
C ASN A 147 0.68 33.35 -1.65
N PHE A 148 0.65 34.15 -0.58
CA PHE A 148 -0.26 33.91 0.54
C PHE A 148 -1.67 34.34 0.16
N ILE A 149 -2.62 33.40 0.24
CA ILE A 149 -4.02 33.62 -0.10
C ILE A 149 -4.90 33.17 1.07
N LEU A 150 -5.73 34.07 1.59
CA LEU A 150 -6.74 33.78 2.61
C LEU A 150 -8.10 33.56 1.94
N TYR A 151 -8.77 32.45 2.27
CA TYR A 151 -10.06 32.04 1.71
C TYR A 151 -11.22 32.24 2.68
N ASP A 152 -12.41 32.40 2.09
CA ASP A 152 -13.67 32.21 2.80
C ASP A 152 -14.07 30.73 2.74
N PHE A 153 -14.49 30.19 3.89
CA PHE A 153 -15.02 28.83 4.01
C PHE A 153 -16.55 28.91 3.94
N HIS A 154 -17.14 28.41 2.85
CA HIS A 154 -18.58 28.51 2.64
C HIS A 154 -19.29 27.26 3.13
N THR A 155 -20.24 27.42 4.04
CA THR A 155 -21.15 26.36 4.48
C THR A 155 -22.13 25.96 3.37
N PRO A 156 -22.82 24.81 3.46
CA PRO A 156 -23.88 24.43 2.53
C PRO A 156 -25.00 25.46 2.37
N GLY A 157 -25.22 26.32 3.37
CA GLY A 157 -26.18 27.43 3.30
C GLY A 157 -25.66 28.66 2.55
N GLY A 158 -24.42 28.64 2.04
CA GLY A 158 -23.78 29.75 1.32
C GLY A 158 -23.12 30.80 2.21
N ALA A 159 -23.41 30.81 3.52
CA ALA A 159 -22.78 31.71 4.48
C ALA A 159 -21.30 31.35 4.71
N VAL A 160 -20.48 32.37 4.96
CA VAL A 160 -19.08 32.19 5.36
C VAL A 160 -19.05 31.77 6.82
N ASP A 161 -18.38 30.66 7.11
CA ASP A 161 -18.07 30.24 8.47
C ASP A 161 -16.82 30.99 8.95
N GLU A 162 -17.02 32.00 9.78
CA GLU A 162 -15.92 32.81 10.32
C GLU A 162 -15.16 32.07 11.43
N GLU A 163 -15.61 30.89 11.87
CA GLU A 163 -14.88 30.03 12.82
C GLU A 163 -13.74 29.25 12.15
N VAL A 164 -13.75 29.17 10.81
CA VAL A 164 -12.76 28.44 10.02
C VAL A 164 -11.74 29.37 9.41
N PHE A 165 -10.47 29.08 9.63
CA PHE A 165 -9.34 29.71 8.96
C PHE A 165 -8.88 28.81 7.80
N ALA A 166 -8.89 29.32 6.57
CA ALA A 166 -8.45 28.59 5.39
C ALA A 166 -7.50 29.47 4.57
N TYR A 167 -6.26 29.03 4.36
CA TYR A 167 -5.27 29.78 3.60
C TYR A 167 -4.26 28.88 2.91
N SER A 168 -3.75 29.34 1.76
CA SER A 168 -2.69 28.67 1.02
C SER A 168 -1.45 29.53 0.93
N ASN A 169 -0.29 28.89 0.76
CA ASN A 169 0.95 29.56 0.41
C ASN A 169 1.77 28.66 -0.54
N ARG A 170 2.73 29.25 -1.23
CA ARG A 170 3.54 28.57 -2.23
C ARG A 170 4.97 29.11 -2.25
N ALA A 171 5.92 28.20 -2.39
CA ALA A 171 7.33 28.49 -2.63
C ALA A 171 7.82 27.64 -3.81
N GLY A 172 8.13 28.30 -4.93
CA GLY A 172 8.47 27.60 -6.17
C GLY A 172 7.32 26.69 -6.65
N HIS A 173 7.57 25.39 -6.70
CA HIS A 173 6.60 24.36 -7.07
C HIS A 173 5.87 23.73 -5.88
N GLU A 174 6.32 23.98 -4.65
CA GLU A 174 5.66 23.47 -3.45
C GLU A 174 4.49 24.38 -3.05
N GLY A 175 3.31 23.79 -2.87
CA GLY A 175 2.12 24.45 -2.32
C GLY A 175 1.68 23.83 -0.99
N ALA A 176 0.98 24.63 -0.19
CA ALA A 176 0.29 24.18 1.02
C ALA A 176 -1.09 24.82 1.13
N LEU A 177 -2.04 24.09 1.71
CA LEU A 177 -3.37 24.58 2.10
C LEU A 177 -3.62 24.17 3.55
N ILE A 178 -3.77 25.16 4.42
CA ILE A 178 -4.08 24.97 5.84
C ILE A 178 -5.53 25.34 6.06
N ILE A 179 -6.26 24.47 6.76
CA ILE A 179 -7.65 24.68 7.15
C ILE A 179 -7.79 24.32 8.60
N TYR A 180 -8.28 25.23 9.44
CA TYR A 180 -8.42 25.02 10.88
C TYR A 180 -9.75 25.58 11.39
N ASN A 181 -10.49 24.77 12.12
CA ASN A 181 -11.71 25.17 12.81
C ASN A 181 -11.39 25.58 14.25
N ASN A 182 -11.32 26.88 14.56
CA ASN A 182 -11.00 27.35 15.92
C ASN A 182 -12.23 27.42 16.84
N LYS A 183 -13.08 26.38 16.81
CA LYS A 183 -14.30 26.29 17.60
C LYS A 183 -14.60 24.86 18.04
N TYR A 184 -15.19 24.71 19.22
CA TYR A 184 -15.69 23.42 19.71
C TYR A 184 -17.04 23.05 19.05
N GLN A 185 -17.04 22.86 17.74
CA GLN A 185 -18.19 22.44 16.95
C GLN A 185 -17.74 21.72 15.69
N THR A 186 -18.63 20.93 15.07
CA THR A 186 -18.39 20.37 13.74
C THR A 186 -18.92 21.31 12.67
N THR A 187 -18.17 21.48 11.58
CA THR A 187 -18.57 22.25 10.40
C THR A 187 -18.14 21.54 9.13
N ARG A 188 -18.74 21.93 8.00
CA ARG A 188 -18.42 21.39 6.67
C ARG A 188 -18.70 22.42 5.61
N GLY A 189 -17.97 22.38 4.51
CA GLY A 189 -18.07 23.41 3.50
C GLY A 189 -16.97 23.35 2.45
N TRP A 190 -16.90 24.43 1.67
CA TRP A 190 -15.98 24.55 0.54
C TRP A 190 -14.99 25.69 0.75
N VAL A 191 -13.71 25.41 0.48
CA VAL A 191 -12.67 26.41 0.25
C VAL A 191 -12.58 26.64 -1.25
N ARG A 192 -13.03 27.81 -1.72
CA ARG A 192 -13.13 28.07 -3.17
C ARG A 192 -12.54 29.40 -3.60
N LEU A 193 -12.99 30.50 -3.02
CA LEU A 193 -12.62 31.84 -3.45
C LEU A 193 -11.94 32.59 -2.31
N SER A 194 -10.90 33.34 -2.65
CA SER A 194 -10.18 34.16 -1.69
C SER A 194 -11.03 35.34 -1.22
N THR A 195 -10.68 35.81 -0.03
CA THR A 195 -10.97 37.18 0.40
C THR A 195 -10.28 38.17 -0.56
N PRO A 196 -10.76 39.44 -0.66
CA PRO A 196 -10.08 40.44 -1.48
C PRO A 196 -8.63 40.66 -1.02
N LEU A 197 -7.69 40.72 -1.97
CA LEU A 197 -6.29 41.05 -1.71
C LEU A 197 -5.79 42.14 -2.66
N ALA A 198 -4.96 43.04 -2.15
CA ALA A 198 -4.37 44.11 -2.93
C ALA A 198 -3.18 43.63 -3.75
N VAL A 199 -3.18 43.93 -5.05
CA VAL A 199 -2.09 43.63 -6.00
C VAL A 199 -1.63 44.91 -6.68
N GLY A 200 -0.30 45.08 -6.81
CA GLY A 200 0.36 46.24 -7.44
C GLY A 200 1.60 46.72 -6.67
N ASP A 201 2.50 47.44 -7.33
CA ASP A 201 3.74 47.95 -6.74
C ASP A 201 3.51 49.09 -5.75
N ASP A 202 4.42 49.18 -4.78
CA ASP A 202 4.54 50.28 -3.82
C ASP A 202 4.80 51.60 -4.55
N GLY A 203 3.75 52.40 -4.75
CA GLY A 203 3.85 53.74 -5.36
C GLY A 203 2.66 54.20 -6.18
N SER A 204 1.70 53.33 -6.50
CA SER A 204 0.45 53.74 -7.16
C SER A 204 -0.63 54.09 -6.14
N GLU A 205 -1.29 55.26 -6.30
CA GLU A 205 -2.34 55.74 -5.38
C GLU A 205 -3.57 54.83 -5.27
N LYS A 206 -3.70 53.79 -6.11
CA LYS A 206 -4.79 52.81 -6.05
C LYS A 206 -4.30 51.40 -6.36
N ARG A 207 -4.03 50.62 -5.31
CA ARG A 207 -3.85 49.17 -5.44
C ARG A 207 -5.15 48.53 -5.91
N LYS A 208 -5.06 47.56 -6.84
CA LYS A 208 -6.23 46.85 -7.36
C LYS A 208 -6.56 45.69 -6.42
N LEU A 209 -7.80 45.62 -5.94
CA LEU A 209 -8.30 44.45 -5.23
C LEU A 209 -8.66 43.36 -6.24
N VAL A 210 -8.15 42.15 -5.99
CA VAL A 210 -8.50 40.95 -6.76
C VAL A 210 -8.96 39.86 -5.81
N ARG A 211 -9.67 38.87 -6.34
CA ARG A 211 -9.92 37.59 -5.69
C ARG A 211 -9.31 36.49 -6.54
N LYS A 212 -8.83 35.43 -5.91
CA LYS A 212 -8.26 34.26 -6.55
C LYS A 212 -9.05 33.01 -6.15
N SER A 213 -9.29 32.13 -7.11
CA SER A 213 -9.76 30.78 -6.85
C SER A 213 -8.70 29.95 -6.13
N LEU A 214 -9.11 28.82 -5.54
CA LEU A 214 -8.19 27.87 -4.92
C LEU A 214 -7.16 27.35 -5.93
N ALA A 215 -7.58 27.03 -7.15
CA ALA A 215 -6.70 26.59 -8.22
C ALA A 215 -5.64 27.67 -8.58
N GLU A 216 -6.04 28.95 -8.66
CA GLU A 216 -5.09 30.04 -8.90
C GLU A 216 -4.12 30.24 -7.74
N GLY A 217 -4.58 30.11 -6.49
CA GLY A 217 -3.74 30.25 -5.31
C GLY A 217 -2.70 29.12 -5.15
N LEU A 218 -3.04 27.91 -5.59
CA LEU A 218 -2.14 26.76 -5.64
C LEU A 218 -1.34 26.66 -6.95
N ASN A 219 -1.61 27.55 -7.92
CA ASN A 219 -1.00 27.56 -9.26
C ASN A 219 -1.21 26.22 -10.01
N LEU A 220 -2.43 25.71 -9.98
CA LEU A 220 -2.85 24.54 -10.75
C LEU A 220 -3.16 24.94 -12.21
N ARG A 221 -2.94 24.01 -13.13
CA ARG A 221 -3.28 24.15 -14.55
C ARG A 221 -4.79 24.30 -14.73
N SER A 222 -5.20 24.75 -15.91
CA SER A 222 -6.61 24.80 -16.30
C SER A 222 -6.82 23.84 -17.45
N ASP A 223 -6.87 22.54 -17.14
CA ASP A 223 -7.00 21.46 -18.11
C ASP A 223 -7.76 20.29 -17.45
N ASP A 224 -8.77 19.77 -18.15
CA ASP A 224 -9.68 18.73 -17.68
C ASP A 224 -9.07 17.33 -17.68
N ALA A 225 -7.93 17.16 -18.36
CA ALA A 225 -7.16 15.92 -18.35
C ALA A 225 -6.26 15.79 -17.10
N TYR A 226 -6.21 16.79 -16.23
CA TYR A 226 -5.33 16.80 -15.07
C TYR A 226 -6.08 16.58 -13.74
N PHE A 227 -5.45 15.79 -12.90
CA PHE A 227 -5.81 15.54 -11.52
C PHE A 227 -4.76 16.16 -10.59
N CYS A 228 -5.21 16.65 -9.44
CA CYS A 228 -4.34 17.11 -8.38
C CYS A 228 -4.32 16.06 -7.26
N VAL A 229 -3.12 15.54 -6.98
CA VAL A 229 -2.88 14.69 -5.82
C VAL A 229 -2.19 15.50 -4.74
N PHE A 230 -2.68 15.40 -3.51
CA PHE A 230 -2.13 16.11 -2.35
C PHE A 230 -2.26 15.26 -1.10
N ARG A 231 -1.44 15.55 -0.09
CA ARG A 231 -1.35 14.74 1.12
C ARG A 231 -1.72 15.55 2.34
N ASP A 232 -2.62 15.02 3.17
CA ASP A 232 -2.85 15.60 4.50
C ASP A 232 -1.72 15.18 5.43
N PHE A 233 -0.97 16.17 5.91
CA PHE A 233 0.18 15.98 6.77
C PHE A 233 -0.17 15.24 8.06
N LYS A 234 -1.36 15.46 8.64
CA LYS A 234 -1.74 14.84 9.91
C LYS A 234 -2.09 13.36 9.76
N SER A 235 -2.98 13.04 8.81
CA SER A 235 -3.42 11.65 8.59
C SER A 235 -2.44 10.83 7.76
N GLY A 236 -1.54 11.48 7.02
CA GLY A 236 -0.63 10.83 6.09
C GLY A 236 -1.30 10.32 4.82
N LEU A 237 -2.60 10.56 4.64
CA LEU A 237 -3.37 10.11 3.48
C LEU A 237 -3.20 11.04 2.28
N GLU A 238 -3.12 10.46 1.10
CA GLU A 238 -3.17 11.14 -0.20
C GLU A 238 -4.61 11.19 -0.72
N TYR A 239 -4.96 12.30 -1.33
CA TYR A 239 -6.26 12.57 -1.94
C TYR A 239 -6.06 12.94 -3.40
N ILE A 240 -7.01 12.58 -4.24
CA ILE A 240 -7.05 12.94 -5.66
C ILE A 240 -8.32 13.73 -5.94
N ARG A 241 -8.20 14.84 -6.67
CA ARG A 241 -9.33 15.64 -7.17
C ARG A 241 -9.07 16.05 -8.60
N ARG A 242 -10.13 16.23 -9.38
CA ARG A 242 -9.98 16.83 -10.70
C ARG A 242 -9.62 18.30 -10.57
N VAL A 243 -8.76 18.80 -11.45
CA VAL A 243 -8.29 20.18 -11.38
C VAL A 243 -9.42 21.17 -11.75
N ASP A 244 -10.31 20.80 -12.67
CA ASP A 244 -11.50 21.59 -13.02
C ASP A 244 -12.48 21.72 -11.85
N GLU A 245 -12.71 20.64 -11.09
CA GLU A 245 -13.51 20.67 -9.86
C GLU A 245 -12.91 21.62 -8.82
N LEU A 246 -11.58 21.57 -8.60
CA LEU A 246 -10.91 22.49 -7.68
C LEU A 246 -10.97 23.95 -8.14
N LYS A 247 -11.03 24.19 -9.45
CA LYS A 247 -11.14 25.52 -10.03
C LYS A 247 -12.55 26.11 -9.86
N ASP A 248 -13.58 25.34 -10.20
CA ASP A 248 -14.96 25.84 -10.27
C ASP A 248 -15.74 25.62 -8.97
N GLY A 249 -15.54 24.47 -8.33
CA GLY A 249 -16.21 24.03 -7.09
C GLY A 249 -15.37 24.26 -5.82
N GLY A 250 -14.06 24.33 -5.93
CA GLY A 250 -13.15 24.39 -4.78
C GLY A 250 -12.99 23.04 -4.08
N LEU A 251 -12.44 23.04 -2.88
CA LEU A 251 -12.22 21.83 -2.09
C LEU A 251 -13.28 21.70 -0.98
N TYR A 252 -14.03 20.61 -1.00
CA TYR A 252 -14.93 20.23 0.09
C TYR A 252 -14.17 19.61 1.27
N VAL A 253 -14.48 20.05 2.50
CA VAL A 253 -13.85 19.56 3.73
C VAL A 253 -14.87 19.50 4.87
N GLU A 254 -14.77 18.48 5.71
CA GLU A 254 -15.48 18.37 6.99
C GLU A 254 -14.48 18.48 8.15
N LEU A 255 -14.83 19.25 9.18
CA LEU A 255 -13.96 19.54 10.33
C LEU A 255 -14.75 19.36 11.63
N GLY A 256 -14.25 18.53 12.52
CA GLY A 256 -14.68 18.46 13.91
C GLY A 256 -14.17 19.63 14.76
N ALA A 257 -14.46 19.57 16.06
CA ALA A 257 -14.03 20.55 17.04
C ALA A 257 -12.49 20.70 17.09
N TYR A 258 -11.99 21.92 16.90
CA TYR A 258 -10.53 22.21 16.88
C TYR A 258 -9.72 21.38 15.87
N GLN A 259 -10.39 20.78 14.88
CA GLN A 259 -9.72 19.99 13.86
C GLN A 259 -9.04 20.90 12.84
N TYR A 260 -7.91 20.44 12.32
CA TYR A 260 -7.25 21.04 11.18
C TYR A 260 -6.94 20.00 10.10
N HIS A 261 -6.79 20.48 8.87
CA HIS A 261 -6.08 19.80 7.80
C HIS A 261 -4.90 20.65 7.35
N ALA A 262 -3.78 19.99 7.10
CA ALA A 262 -2.59 20.60 6.54
C ALA A 262 -2.25 19.85 5.25
N PHE A 263 -2.89 20.23 4.16
CA PHE A 263 -2.65 19.62 2.86
C PHE A 263 -1.36 20.17 2.26
N LEU A 264 -0.44 19.27 1.94
CA LEU A 264 0.89 19.55 1.38
C LEU A 264 1.10 18.69 0.13
N GLN A 265 2.27 18.84 -0.51
CA GLN A 265 2.74 17.95 -1.58
C GLN A 265 1.76 17.88 -2.77
N PHE A 266 1.15 19.01 -3.14
CA PHE A 266 0.34 19.12 -4.33
C PHE A 266 1.17 18.76 -5.57
N ARG A 267 0.72 17.78 -6.34
CA ARG A 267 1.30 17.36 -7.61
C ARG A 267 0.19 17.16 -8.64
N GLU A 268 0.44 17.59 -9.87
CA GLU A 268 -0.48 17.41 -10.97
C GLU A 268 -0.13 16.13 -11.73
N ILE A 269 -1.13 15.32 -12.02
CA ILE A 269 -1.00 14.09 -12.79
C ILE A 269 -1.95 14.19 -13.98
N GLN A 270 -1.41 13.98 -15.18
CA GLN A 270 -2.23 13.86 -16.37
C GLN A 270 -2.79 12.45 -16.44
N ASP A 271 -4.09 12.34 -16.72
CA ASP A 271 -4.70 11.04 -16.94
C ASP A 271 -4.18 10.38 -18.23
N ASP A 272 -4.22 9.06 -18.25
CA ASP A 272 -3.83 8.31 -19.44
C ASP A 272 -5.01 8.15 -20.41
N ARG A 273 -4.74 7.53 -21.57
CA ARG A 273 -5.75 7.32 -22.61
C ARG A 273 -6.92 6.46 -22.14
N GLU A 274 -6.67 5.57 -21.17
CA GLU A 274 -7.66 4.65 -20.61
C GLU A 274 -8.44 5.26 -19.43
N LYS A 275 -8.11 6.50 -19.05
CA LYS A 275 -8.73 7.28 -17.97
C LYS A 275 -8.67 6.61 -16.60
N HIS A 276 -7.53 5.99 -16.29
CA HIS A 276 -7.40 5.26 -15.03
C HIS A 276 -7.48 6.17 -13.79
N TYR A 277 -6.94 7.38 -13.83
CA TYR A 277 -7.04 8.31 -12.70
C TYR A 277 -8.46 8.82 -12.51
N ALA A 278 -9.22 9.06 -13.58
CA ALA A 278 -10.64 9.39 -13.48
C ALA A 278 -11.45 8.27 -12.83
N ARG A 279 -11.20 7.02 -13.22
CA ARG A 279 -11.87 5.86 -12.61
C ARG A 279 -11.50 5.73 -11.13
N LEU A 280 -10.23 5.90 -10.79
CA LEU A 280 -9.76 5.83 -9.39
C LEU A 280 -10.39 6.94 -8.54
N GLU A 281 -10.37 8.18 -9.02
CA GLU A 281 -10.98 9.32 -8.33
C GLU A 281 -12.47 9.08 -8.06
N SER A 282 -13.21 8.60 -9.06
CA SER A 282 -14.63 8.26 -8.92
C SER A 282 -14.88 7.12 -7.91
N LEU A 283 -14.00 6.11 -7.86
CA LEU A 283 -14.09 4.99 -6.91
C LEU A 283 -13.75 5.42 -5.47
N LEU A 284 -12.79 6.32 -5.31
CA LEU A 284 -12.43 6.88 -4.00
C LEU A 284 -13.53 7.80 -3.48
N ALA A 285 -14.27 8.49 -4.36
CA ALA A 285 -15.40 9.35 -4.03
C ALA A 285 -15.06 10.34 -2.90
N GLY A 286 -13.89 10.97 -3.04
CA GLY A 286 -13.38 11.94 -2.06
C GLY A 286 -12.55 11.37 -0.92
N ARG A 287 -12.54 10.04 -0.69
CA ARG A 287 -11.76 9.39 0.38
C ARG A 287 -10.25 9.46 0.10
N GLY A 288 -9.46 9.50 1.18
CA GLY A 288 -8.00 9.45 1.11
C GLY A 288 -7.48 8.01 1.14
N VAL A 289 -6.31 7.79 0.54
CA VAL A 289 -5.58 6.52 0.53
C VAL A 289 -4.15 6.70 1.05
N PRO A 290 -3.51 5.69 1.65
CA PRO A 290 -2.13 5.83 2.13
C PRO A 290 -1.12 6.14 1.02
N ASN A 291 -1.32 5.59 -0.18
CA ASN A 291 -0.46 5.77 -1.35
C ASN A 291 -1.29 5.69 -2.64
N MET A 292 -1.21 6.74 -3.47
CA MET A 292 -2.00 6.83 -4.70
C MET A 292 -1.56 5.83 -5.78
N GLU A 293 -0.26 5.54 -5.88
CA GLU A 293 0.28 4.60 -6.88
C GLU A 293 -0.11 3.16 -6.54
N GLU A 294 -0.08 2.78 -5.26
CA GLU A 294 -0.54 1.47 -4.81
C GLU A 294 -2.05 1.32 -5.03
N ALA A 295 -2.85 2.33 -4.68
CA ALA A 295 -4.30 2.31 -4.93
C ALA A 295 -4.64 2.17 -6.42
N LEU A 296 -3.91 2.86 -7.29
CA LEU A 296 -4.03 2.72 -8.74
C LEU A 296 -3.69 1.29 -9.17
N LYS A 297 -2.55 0.75 -8.72
CA LYS A 297 -2.13 -0.63 -9.05
C LYS A 297 -3.15 -1.65 -8.59
N GLU A 298 -3.71 -1.51 -7.39
CA GLU A 298 -4.76 -2.40 -6.89
C GLU A 298 -6.02 -2.33 -7.75
N MET A 299 -6.48 -1.12 -8.14
CA MET A 299 -7.63 -0.95 -9.03
C MET A 299 -7.39 -1.60 -10.41
N LEU A 300 -6.18 -1.45 -10.97
CA LEU A 300 -5.82 -2.03 -12.27
C LEU A 300 -5.76 -3.56 -12.23
N LEU A 301 -5.29 -4.12 -11.11
CA LEU A 301 -5.19 -5.57 -10.94
C LEU A 301 -6.50 -6.22 -10.46
N ALA A 302 -7.45 -5.46 -9.91
CA ALA A 302 -8.72 -5.97 -9.38
C ALA A 302 -9.50 -6.88 -10.36
N PRO A 303 -9.63 -6.56 -11.67
CA PRO A 303 -10.35 -7.43 -12.60
C PRO A 303 -9.81 -8.87 -12.68
N VAL A 304 -8.51 -9.06 -12.44
CA VAL A 304 -7.86 -10.38 -12.44
C VAL A 304 -7.79 -10.95 -11.01
N ARG A 305 -7.50 -10.10 -10.02
CA ARG A 305 -7.33 -10.52 -8.62
C ARG A 305 -8.63 -10.92 -7.94
N ASP A 306 -9.75 -10.25 -8.23
CA ASP A 306 -11.01 -10.52 -7.54
C ASP A 306 -11.57 -11.91 -7.88
N PRO A 307 -11.67 -12.33 -9.17
CA PRO A 307 -12.03 -13.72 -9.49
C PRO A 307 -11.06 -14.74 -8.87
N PHE A 308 -9.76 -14.43 -8.85
CA PHE A 308 -8.77 -15.30 -8.22
C PHE A 308 -8.97 -15.43 -6.71
N ARG A 309 -9.33 -14.35 -5.99
CA ARG A 309 -9.68 -14.40 -4.56
C ARG A 309 -10.91 -15.26 -4.29
N GLU A 310 -11.90 -15.26 -5.19
CA GLU A 310 -13.08 -16.12 -5.07
C GLU A 310 -12.70 -17.61 -5.18
N ILE A 311 -11.88 -17.95 -6.19
CA ILE A 311 -11.36 -19.32 -6.37
C ILE A 311 -10.52 -19.76 -5.16
N MET A 312 -9.62 -18.89 -4.70
CA MET A 312 -8.76 -19.14 -3.55
C MET A 312 -9.44 -18.87 -2.21
N SER A 313 -10.76 -18.66 -2.16
CA SER A 313 -11.43 -18.43 -0.88
C SER A 313 -11.37 -19.70 -0.01
N PRO A 314 -11.20 -19.57 1.33
CA PRO A 314 -11.20 -20.74 2.24
C PRO A 314 -12.40 -21.66 2.03
N LEU A 315 -13.59 -21.09 1.85
CA LEU A 315 -14.83 -21.84 1.59
C LEU A 315 -14.76 -22.64 0.29
N MET A 316 -14.24 -22.06 -0.79
CA MET A 316 -14.10 -22.77 -2.06
C MET A 316 -13.09 -23.91 -1.95
N LEU A 317 -11.94 -23.66 -1.32
CA LEU A 317 -10.93 -24.69 -1.09
C LEU A 317 -11.46 -25.83 -0.21
N GLU A 318 -12.25 -25.54 0.83
CA GLU A 318 -12.89 -26.56 1.68
C GLU A 318 -13.84 -27.45 0.88
N ARG A 319 -14.65 -26.85 -0.02
CA ARG A 319 -15.51 -27.62 -0.94
C ARG A 319 -14.72 -28.56 -1.83
N LEU A 320 -13.56 -28.13 -2.34
CA LEU A 320 -12.71 -28.98 -3.18
C LEU A 320 -12.07 -30.13 -2.40
N VAL A 321 -11.76 -29.93 -1.12
CA VAL A 321 -11.31 -31.01 -0.24
C VAL A 321 -12.46 -31.99 0.04
N ASP A 322 -13.69 -31.50 0.23
CA ASP A 322 -14.86 -32.32 0.46
C ASP A 322 -15.20 -33.27 -0.71
N VAL A 323 -14.79 -32.94 -1.95
CA VAL A 323 -14.87 -33.85 -3.10
C VAL A 323 -14.18 -35.19 -2.81
N ARG A 324 -13.08 -35.18 -2.05
CA ARG A 324 -12.43 -36.44 -1.59
C ARG A 324 -13.35 -37.24 -0.69
N ARG A 325 -14.02 -36.59 0.26
CA ARG A 325 -14.90 -37.24 1.24
C ARG A 325 -16.13 -37.84 0.55
N ASP A 326 -16.73 -37.08 -0.34
CA ASP A 326 -18.02 -37.41 -0.95
C ASP A 326 -17.85 -38.33 -2.17
N GLY A 327 -16.64 -38.34 -2.77
CA GLY A 327 -16.30 -39.10 -3.97
C GLY A 327 -16.47 -38.24 -5.23
N PHE A 328 -15.54 -38.34 -6.18
CA PHE A 328 -15.47 -37.42 -7.33
C PHE A 328 -16.75 -37.41 -8.18
N ASP A 329 -17.37 -38.57 -8.38
CA ASP A 329 -18.58 -38.73 -9.20
C ASP A 329 -19.90 -38.53 -8.41
N ALA A 330 -19.84 -38.09 -7.15
CA ALA A 330 -21.04 -37.83 -6.36
C ALA A 330 -21.73 -36.51 -6.79
N PRO A 331 -23.07 -36.39 -6.70
CA PRO A 331 -23.78 -35.18 -7.11
C PRO A 331 -23.30 -33.88 -6.41
N GLN A 332 -22.93 -33.97 -5.12
CA GLN A 332 -22.40 -32.83 -4.36
C GLN A 332 -21.00 -32.41 -4.86
N SER A 333 -20.20 -33.37 -5.30
CA SER A 333 -18.89 -33.14 -5.91
C SER A 333 -19.04 -32.51 -7.30
N GLU A 334 -20.01 -32.96 -8.10
CA GLU A 334 -20.33 -32.38 -9.41
C GLU A 334 -20.65 -30.87 -9.29
N GLU A 335 -21.50 -30.48 -8.32
CA GLU A 335 -21.80 -29.07 -8.04
C GLU A 335 -20.53 -28.26 -7.68
N SER A 336 -19.65 -28.85 -6.88
CA SER A 336 -18.40 -28.19 -6.45
C SER A 336 -17.40 -28.04 -7.59
N VAL A 337 -17.31 -29.05 -8.47
CA VAL A 337 -16.47 -29.04 -9.68
C VAL A 337 -17.01 -28.04 -10.70
N ASP A 338 -18.32 -27.97 -10.90
CA ASP A 338 -18.94 -27.01 -11.83
C ASP A 338 -18.78 -25.57 -11.34
N LEU A 339 -18.90 -25.33 -10.03
CA LEU A 339 -18.60 -24.03 -9.44
C LEU A 339 -17.14 -23.63 -9.70
N LEU A 340 -16.18 -24.54 -9.47
CA LEU A 340 -14.77 -24.27 -9.78
C LEU A 340 -14.57 -23.91 -11.27
N LYS A 341 -15.19 -24.67 -12.19
CA LYS A 341 -15.11 -24.39 -13.63
C LYS A 341 -15.69 -23.03 -13.98
N SER A 342 -16.80 -22.64 -13.36
CA SER A 342 -17.41 -21.32 -13.56
C SER A 342 -16.47 -20.21 -13.10
N LEU A 343 -15.93 -20.31 -11.88
CA LEU A 343 -15.01 -19.30 -11.34
C LEU A 343 -13.71 -19.23 -12.15
N MET A 344 -13.15 -20.38 -12.54
CA MET A 344 -11.99 -20.46 -13.46
C MET A 344 -12.32 -19.82 -14.81
N SER A 345 -13.53 -20.03 -15.34
CA SER A 345 -13.95 -19.40 -16.59
C SER A 345 -13.95 -17.89 -16.51
N ASP A 346 -14.52 -17.33 -15.44
CA ASP A 346 -14.53 -15.88 -15.22
C ASP A 346 -13.10 -15.35 -15.06
N PHE A 347 -12.26 -16.02 -14.28
CA PHE A 347 -10.87 -15.64 -14.07
C PHE A 347 -10.04 -15.62 -15.38
N ILE A 348 -10.08 -16.71 -16.15
CA ILE A 348 -9.35 -16.83 -17.42
C ILE A 348 -9.89 -15.84 -18.46
N TYR A 349 -11.20 -15.57 -18.46
CA TYR A 349 -11.79 -14.53 -19.31
C TYR A 349 -11.26 -13.14 -18.96
N GLN A 350 -11.14 -12.79 -17.68
CA GLN A 350 -10.55 -11.51 -17.26
C GLN A 350 -9.07 -11.41 -17.60
N ILE A 351 -8.32 -12.52 -17.51
CA ILE A 351 -6.93 -12.59 -17.97
C ILE A 351 -6.87 -12.31 -19.48
N LYS A 352 -7.70 -12.97 -20.28
CA LYS A 352 -7.76 -12.76 -21.73
C LYS A 352 -8.06 -11.30 -22.08
N LYS A 353 -9.04 -10.71 -21.40
CA LYS A 353 -9.43 -9.30 -21.59
C LYS A 353 -8.30 -8.34 -21.23
N SER A 354 -7.60 -8.60 -20.13
CA SER A 354 -6.52 -7.74 -19.63
C SER A 354 -5.22 -7.85 -20.45
N THR A 355 -4.95 -9.02 -21.02
CA THR A 355 -3.69 -9.30 -21.74
C THR A 355 -3.82 -9.23 -23.26
N GLY A 356 -5.04 -9.27 -23.80
CA GLY A 356 -5.29 -9.41 -25.24
C GLY A 356 -4.84 -10.76 -25.81
N ALA A 357 -4.67 -11.79 -24.96
CA ALA A 357 -4.14 -13.09 -25.37
C ALA A 357 -5.06 -13.80 -26.39
N PRO A 358 -4.48 -14.51 -27.39
CA PRO A 358 -5.25 -15.06 -28.50
C PRO A 358 -6.01 -16.36 -28.17
N GLY A 359 -5.54 -17.16 -27.19
CA GLY A 359 -6.05 -18.50 -26.89
C GLY A 359 -7.51 -18.53 -26.40
N ASP A 360 -8.18 -19.68 -26.55
CA ASP A 360 -9.55 -19.88 -26.06
C ASP A 360 -9.53 -20.24 -24.56
N PRO A 361 -10.21 -19.48 -23.68
CA PRO A 361 -10.36 -19.85 -22.27
C PRO A 361 -10.78 -21.31 -22.04
N ARG A 362 -11.62 -21.86 -22.93
CA ARG A 362 -12.13 -23.24 -22.82
C ARG A 362 -11.03 -24.29 -22.84
N GLU A 363 -9.96 -24.06 -23.61
CA GLU A 363 -8.84 -25.01 -23.73
C GLU A 363 -8.02 -25.10 -22.44
N VAL A 364 -7.99 -24.02 -21.66
CA VAL A 364 -7.35 -24.00 -20.33
C VAL A 364 -8.26 -24.68 -19.29
N ILE A 365 -9.55 -24.36 -19.32
CA ILE A 365 -10.52 -24.80 -18.30
C ILE A 365 -10.86 -26.29 -18.42
N GLN A 366 -10.89 -26.85 -19.64
CA GLN A 366 -11.31 -28.24 -19.86
C GLN A 366 -10.49 -29.28 -19.09
N ASN A 367 -9.23 -28.96 -18.76
CA ASN A 367 -8.34 -29.86 -18.03
C ASN A 367 -8.49 -29.77 -16.50
N VAL A 368 -9.11 -28.69 -15.97
CA VAL A 368 -9.22 -28.46 -14.52
C VAL A 368 -9.89 -29.63 -13.78
N PRO A 369 -11.03 -30.20 -14.23
CA PRO A 369 -11.65 -31.33 -13.56
C PRO A 369 -10.77 -32.58 -13.55
N ALA A 370 -10.04 -32.82 -14.65
CA ALA A 370 -9.16 -33.96 -14.79
C ALA A 370 -7.98 -33.90 -13.80
N PHE A 371 -7.39 -32.71 -13.62
CA PHE A 371 -6.36 -32.49 -12.60
C PHE A 371 -6.91 -32.54 -11.17
N LEU A 372 -8.11 -32.01 -10.91
CA LEU A 372 -8.73 -32.14 -9.59
C LEU A 372 -9.02 -33.62 -9.24
N ARG A 373 -9.53 -34.40 -10.20
CA ARG A 373 -9.72 -35.85 -10.06
C ARG A 373 -8.40 -36.55 -9.72
N ALA A 374 -7.34 -36.20 -10.43
CA ALA A 374 -5.99 -36.70 -10.18
C ALA A 374 -5.49 -36.39 -8.75
N ILE A 375 -5.67 -35.14 -8.27
CA ILE A 375 -5.31 -34.73 -6.90
C ILE A 375 -6.09 -35.54 -5.86
N VAL A 376 -7.40 -35.70 -6.06
CA VAL A 376 -8.26 -36.50 -5.15
C VAL A 376 -7.81 -37.96 -5.12
N HIS A 377 -7.50 -38.56 -6.29
CA HIS A 377 -7.02 -39.93 -6.39
C HIS A 377 -5.67 -40.14 -5.69
N LEU A 378 -4.72 -39.20 -5.85
CA LEU A 378 -3.42 -39.24 -5.15
C LEU A 378 -3.57 -39.17 -3.63
N ASN A 379 -4.58 -38.48 -3.13
CA ASN A 379 -4.83 -38.42 -1.69
C ASN A 379 -5.62 -39.65 -1.18
N CYS A 380 -6.12 -40.51 -2.07
CA CYS A 380 -6.89 -41.73 -1.78
C CYS A 380 -6.16 -43.02 -2.12
N VAL A 381 -4.84 -42.98 -2.28
CA VAL A 381 -4.00 -44.10 -2.78
C VAL A 381 -4.26 -45.42 -2.05
N ASP A 382 -4.44 -45.39 -0.73
CA ASP A 382 -4.70 -46.60 0.08
C ASP A 382 -6.06 -47.26 -0.20
N THR A 383 -7.00 -46.50 -0.75
CA THR A 383 -8.40 -46.91 -0.94
C THR A 383 -8.79 -47.07 -2.40
N PHE A 384 -7.94 -46.63 -3.33
CA PHE A 384 -8.26 -46.62 -4.75
C PHE A 384 -7.95 -47.96 -5.41
N ALA A 385 -8.98 -48.67 -5.86
CA ALA A 385 -8.89 -50.06 -6.30
C ALA A 385 -7.94 -50.31 -7.48
N GLU A 386 -7.75 -49.33 -8.38
CA GLU A 386 -6.82 -49.47 -9.52
C GLU A 386 -5.35 -49.47 -9.08
N TRP A 387 -5.02 -48.79 -7.98
CA TRP A 387 -3.65 -48.68 -7.48
C TRP A 387 -3.20 -49.95 -6.76
N ASN A 388 -4.13 -50.60 -6.05
CA ASN A 388 -3.90 -51.85 -5.34
C ASN A 388 -3.49 -53.02 -6.26
N GLN A 389 -3.70 -52.89 -7.57
CA GLN A 389 -3.27 -53.88 -8.56
C GLN A 389 -1.76 -53.81 -8.85
N TYR A 390 -1.08 -52.73 -8.42
CA TYR A 390 0.34 -52.47 -8.68
C TYR A 390 1.10 -52.14 -7.39
N PRO A 391 1.58 -53.14 -6.62
CA PRO A 391 2.24 -52.92 -5.32
C PRO A 391 3.46 -51.99 -5.38
N ASN A 392 4.22 -52.01 -6.48
CA ASN A 392 5.39 -51.14 -6.67
C ASN A 392 4.98 -49.67 -6.83
N LEU A 393 3.81 -49.39 -7.42
CA LEU A 393 3.26 -48.04 -7.54
C LEU A 393 2.86 -47.51 -6.16
N GLN A 394 2.21 -48.35 -5.36
CA GLN A 394 1.82 -48.00 -4.00
C GLN A 394 3.04 -47.63 -3.16
N SER A 395 4.14 -48.39 -3.26
CA SER A 395 5.40 -48.03 -2.59
C SER A 395 5.93 -46.67 -3.07
N ALA A 396 6.04 -46.45 -4.38
CA ALA A 396 6.61 -45.21 -4.93
C ALA A 396 5.82 -43.95 -4.57
N VAL A 397 4.51 -44.08 -4.34
CA VAL A 397 3.65 -42.95 -3.95
C VAL A 397 3.45 -42.86 -2.44
N SER A 398 3.53 -43.98 -1.70
CA SER A 398 3.60 -43.94 -0.23
C SER A 398 4.94 -43.38 0.26
N ASP A 399 5.99 -43.48 -0.57
CA ASP A 399 7.29 -42.85 -0.33
C ASP A 399 7.24 -41.31 -0.44
N LEU A 400 6.13 -40.73 -0.92
CA LEU A 400 5.89 -39.28 -0.87
C LEU A 400 5.52 -38.88 0.56
N GLY A 401 6.46 -38.31 1.31
CA GLY A 401 6.17 -37.71 2.62
C GLY A 401 5.20 -36.53 2.56
N THR A 402 4.96 -36.00 1.35
CA THR A 402 4.00 -34.93 1.05
C THR A 402 2.54 -35.37 1.01
N VAL A 403 2.26 -36.67 0.89
CA VAL A 403 0.90 -37.21 0.85
C VAL A 403 0.61 -37.93 2.17
N ASP A 404 -0.16 -37.29 3.06
CA ASP A 404 -0.71 -37.96 4.24
C ASP A 404 -2.19 -38.28 4.00
N PRO A 405 -2.57 -39.57 3.77
CA PRO A 405 -3.96 -39.97 3.58
C PRO A 405 -4.83 -39.74 4.82
N THR A 406 -4.24 -39.58 6.00
CA THR A 406 -4.93 -39.33 7.28
C THR A 406 -5.25 -37.85 7.49
N GLU A 407 -4.50 -36.93 6.90
CA GLU A 407 -4.79 -35.49 6.92
C GLU A 407 -5.74 -35.10 5.77
N ARG A 408 -7.03 -34.99 6.10
CA ARG A 408 -8.11 -34.82 5.10
C ARG A 408 -8.62 -33.39 4.96
N GLY A 409 -7.83 -32.40 5.36
CA GLY A 409 -8.25 -31.01 5.46
C GLY A 409 -7.18 -30.02 5.00
N LEU A 410 -7.56 -28.75 4.92
CA LEU A 410 -6.68 -27.66 4.51
C LEU A 410 -5.54 -27.33 5.49
N ARG A 411 -5.42 -28.08 6.60
CA ARG A 411 -4.19 -28.09 7.43
C ARG A 411 -3.04 -28.86 6.78
N SER A 412 -3.34 -29.76 5.85
CA SER A 412 -2.30 -30.46 5.10
C SER A 412 -1.68 -29.54 4.03
N PRO A 413 -0.34 -29.46 3.93
CA PRO A 413 0.35 -28.82 2.82
C PRO A 413 -0.05 -29.42 1.47
N PHE A 414 -0.36 -30.73 1.42
CA PHE A 414 -0.85 -31.42 0.23
C PHE A 414 -1.97 -30.64 -0.45
N TRP A 415 -3.06 -30.40 0.28
CA TRP A 415 -4.26 -29.76 -0.27
C TRP A 415 -4.02 -28.30 -0.63
N ARG A 416 -3.33 -27.55 0.23
CA ARG A 416 -3.06 -26.13 -0.01
C ARG A 416 -2.24 -25.93 -1.28
N ILE A 417 -1.11 -26.62 -1.39
CA ILE A 417 -0.18 -26.47 -2.52
C ILE A 417 -0.80 -27.05 -3.79
N SER A 418 -1.38 -28.25 -3.77
CA SER A 418 -1.96 -28.86 -4.96
C SER A 418 -3.15 -28.07 -5.53
N LEU A 419 -4.05 -27.55 -4.67
CA LEU A 419 -5.17 -26.74 -5.14
C LEU A 419 -4.71 -25.36 -5.63
N ALA A 420 -3.77 -24.71 -4.93
CA ALA A 420 -3.20 -23.46 -5.42
C ALA A 420 -2.51 -23.67 -6.78
N TRP A 421 -1.69 -24.72 -6.91
CA TRP A 421 -1.01 -25.10 -8.15
C TRP A 421 -2.00 -25.37 -9.29
N LEU A 422 -3.08 -26.13 -9.03
CA LEU A 422 -4.16 -26.41 -10.01
C LEU A 422 -4.71 -25.13 -10.64
N VAL A 423 -4.91 -24.07 -9.84
CA VAL A 423 -5.51 -22.82 -10.31
C VAL A 423 -4.53 -22.02 -11.18
N VAL A 424 -3.22 -22.12 -10.93
CA VAL A 424 -2.22 -21.26 -11.59
C VAL A 424 -1.36 -21.96 -12.66
N CYS A 425 -1.33 -23.29 -12.72
CA CYS A 425 -0.31 -24.03 -13.50
C CYS A 425 -0.43 -23.91 -15.02
N ASP A 426 -1.62 -23.58 -15.54
CA ASP A 426 -1.89 -23.51 -16.97
C ASP A 426 -2.32 -22.11 -17.45
N LEU A 427 -2.19 -21.06 -16.61
CA LEU A 427 -2.65 -19.71 -16.98
C LEU A 427 -2.03 -19.23 -18.29
N GLY A 428 -0.72 -19.38 -18.44
CA GLY A 428 0.06 -18.94 -19.59
C GLY A 428 -0.36 -19.58 -20.91
N ARG A 429 -1.08 -20.72 -20.90
CA ARG A 429 -1.53 -21.40 -22.12
C ARG A 429 -2.45 -20.53 -22.95
N ILE A 430 -3.19 -19.61 -22.31
CA ILE A 430 -4.03 -18.66 -23.05
C ILE A 430 -3.21 -17.74 -23.98
N LYS A 431 -1.92 -17.54 -23.70
CA LYS A 431 -1.01 -16.74 -24.52
C LYS A 431 -0.29 -17.58 -25.57
N SER A 432 0.21 -18.76 -25.21
CA SER A 432 1.01 -19.64 -26.08
C SER A 432 1.10 -21.03 -25.48
N ASP A 433 1.05 -22.10 -26.29
CA ASP A 433 1.31 -23.47 -25.84
C ASP A 433 2.79 -23.77 -25.58
N ARG A 434 3.70 -22.90 -26.03
CA ARG A 434 5.14 -23.02 -25.79
C ARG A 434 5.58 -22.07 -24.69
N GLY A 435 6.25 -22.61 -23.67
CA GLY A 435 6.81 -21.85 -22.55
C GLY A 435 5.75 -21.21 -21.65
N TYR A 436 4.54 -21.78 -21.61
CA TYR A 436 3.45 -21.24 -20.81
C TYR A 436 3.71 -21.33 -19.31
N GLU A 437 4.55 -22.27 -18.89
CA GLU A 437 4.96 -22.48 -17.50
C GLU A 437 5.60 -21.22 -16.94
N GLN A 438 6.59 -20.69 -17.68
CA GLN A 438 7.29 -19.46 -17.33
C GLN A 438 6.38 -18.24 -17.38
N GLN A 439 5.44 -18.20 -18.33
CA GLN A 439 4.45 -17.12 -18.39
C GLN A 439 3.46 -17.17 -17.21
N SER A 440 3.06 -18.36 -16.78
CA SER A 440 2.16 -18.56 -15.64
C SER A 440 2.84 -18.09 -14.35
N ALA A 441 4.10 -18.48 -14.15
CA ALA A 441 4.90 -18.02 -13.01
C ALA A 441 5.14 -16.50 -13.03
N ALA A 442 5.43 -15.91 -14.19
CA ALA A 442 5.57 -14.46 -14.33
C ALA A 442 4.26 -13.72 -13.96
N TRP A 443 3.11 -14.25 -14.37
CA TRP A 443 1.81 -13.68 -14.02
C TRP A 443 1.46 -13.79 -12.53
N MET A 444 1.99 -14.79 -11.82
CA MET A 444 1.87 -14.84 -10.36
C MET A 444 2.52 -13.63 -9.70
N ASP A 445 3.66 -13.14 -10.22
CA ASP A 445 4.34 -11.95 -9.70
C ASP A 445 3.68 -10.65 -10.19
N GLU A 446 3.45 -10.53 -11.50
CA GLU A 446 2.91 -9.32 -12.13
C GLU A 446 1.57 -8.92 -11.52
N TRP A 447 0.72 -9.91 -11.22
CA TRP A 447 -0.62 -9.70 -10.65
C TRP A 447 -0.68 -9.94 -9.14
N LEU A 448 0.47 -10.20 -8.50
CA LEU A 448 0.60 -10.43 -7.07
C LEU A 448 -0.32 -11.55 -6.57
N LEU A 449 -0.50 -12.61 -7.36
CA LEU A 449 -1.34 -13.77 -7.01
C LEU A 449 -0.74 -14.53 -5.82
N GLY A 450 0.59 -14.59 -5.72
CA GLY A 450 1.28 -15.18 -4.57
C GLY A 450 0.88 -14.54 -3.23
N ARG A 451 0.61 -13.23 -3.21
CA ARG A 451 0.12 -12.55 -1.99
C ARG A 451 -1.26 -13.05 -1.58
N ILE A 452 -2.14 -13.35 -2.54
CA ILE A 452 -3.48 -13.88 -2.26
C ILE A 452 -3.39 -15.33 -1.76
N ILE A 453 -2.53 -16.16 -2.38
CA ILE A 453 -2.27 -17.54 -1.95
C ILE A 453 -1.74 -17.55 -0.49
N SER A 454 -0.68 -16.78 -0.22
CA SER A 454 -0.07 -16.70 1.12
C SER A 454 -1.07 -16.19 2.18
N GLN A 455 -1.85 -15.15 1.88
CA GLN A 455 -2.91 -14.65 2.77
C GLN A 455 -3.97 -15.71 3.06
N THR A 456 -4.39 -16.46 2.03
CA THR A 456 -5.36 -17.55 2.18
C THR A 456 -4.80 -18.65 3.09
N PHE A 457 -3.55 -19.06 2.87
CA PHE A 457 -2.92 -20.10 3.70
C PHE A 457 -2.80 -19.67 5.17
N GLN A 458 -2.54 -18.39 5.44
CA GLN A 458 -2.56 -17.84 6.80
C GLN A 458 -3.94 -17.92 7.45
N VAL A 459 -5.01 -17.58 6.70
CA VAL A 459 -6.39 -17.72 7.18
C VAL A 459 -6.74 -19.18 7.48
N LEU A 460 -6.18 -20.12 6.71
CA LEU A 460 -6.32 -21.57 6.91
C LEU A 460 -5.46 -22.13 8.06
N GLY A 461 -4.69 -21.27 8.74
CA GLY A 461 -3.96 -21.61 9.97
C GLY A 461 -2.45 -21.78 9.83
N CYS A 462 -1.85 -21.47 8.67
CA CYS A 462 -0.39 -21.43 8.54
C CYS A 462 0.20 -20.18 9.20
N ASP A 463 1.37 -20.31 9.81
CA ASP A 463 2.17 -19.13 10.15
C ASP A 463 2.68 -18.43 8.89
N GLU A 464 3.02 -17.14 9.01
CA GLU A 464 3.45 -16.29 7.89
C GLU A 464 4.63 -16.89 7.12
N ALA A 465 5.62 -17.45 7.81
CA ALA A 465 6.81 -18.02 7.18
C ALA A 465 6.46 -19.30 6.41
N SER A 466 5.63 -20.19 6.97
CA SER A 466 5.16 -21.38 6.27
C SER A 466 4.28 -21.04 5.06
N ALA A 467 3.34 -20.11 5.20
CA ALA A 467 2.48 -19.67 4.10
C ALA A 467 3.29 -19.09 2.93
N GLN A 468 4.34 -18.31 3.23
CA GLN A 468 5.24 -17.78 2.20
C GLN A 468 6.03 -18.91 1.52
N ARG A 469 6.64 -19.81 2.29
CA ARG A 469 7.41 -20.94 1.73
C ARG A 469 6.57 -21.84 0.83
N GLU A 470 5.35 -22.18 1.25
CA GLU A 470 4.43 -22.99 0.43
C GLU A 470 4.01 -22.26 -0.85
N THR A 471 3.82 -20.94 -0.79
CA THR A 471 3.53 -20.11 -1.97
C THR A 471 4.72 -20.08 -2.94
N ASP A 472 5.94 -19.92 -2.44
CA ASP A 472 7.16 -19.95 -3.25
C ASP A 472 7.31 -21.32 -3.93
N LEU A 473 7.03 -22.40 -3.20
CA LEU A 473 7.01 -23.74 -3.75
C LEU A 473 5.98 -23.91 -4.88
N VAL A 474 4.74 -23.41 -4.71
CA VAL A 474 3.73 -23.43 -5.79
C VAL A 474 4.30 -22.80 -7.06
N LYS A 475 4.97 -21.64 -6.95
CA LYS A 475 5.58 -20.97 -8.10
C LYS A 475 6.70 -21.80 -8.74
N ILE A 476 7.59 -22.40 -7.94
CA ILE A 476 8.65 -23.29 -8.43
C ILE A 476 8.04 -24.48 -9.20
N LEU A 477 6.97 -25.08 -8.68
CA LEU A 477 6.26 -26.19 -9.32
C LEU A 477 5.58 -25.80 -10.63
N VAL A 478 5.12 -24.55 -10.76
CA VAL A 478 4.61 -24.02 -12.02
C VAL A 478 5.74 -23.87 -13.04
N SER A 479 6.84 -23.21 -12.66
CA SER A 479 7.99 -22.93 -13.55
C SER A 479 8.70 -24.19 -14.05
N HIS A 480 8.77 -25.23 -13.20
CA HIS A 480 9.58 -26.45 -13.44
C HIS A 480 8.76 -27.71 -13.69
N ARG A 481 7.48 -27.57 -14.05
CA ARG A 481 6.55 -28.68 -14.30
C ARG A 481 7.10 -29.78 -15.22
N GLN A 482 7.84 -29.40 -16.27
CA GLN A 482 8.41 -30.33 -17.27
C GLN A 482 9.83 -30.82 -16.96
N GLY A 483 10.42 -30.42 -15.82
CA GLY A 483 11.85 -30.61 -15.54
C GLY A 483 12.32 -32.06 -15.44
N PHE A 484 11.48 -32.99 -14.96
CA PHE A 484 11.88 -34.36 -14.59
C PHE A 484 10.96 -35.43 -15.21
N GLY A 485 10.86 -35.43 -16.55
CA GLY A 485 10.01 -36.34 -17.32
C GLY A 485 10.61 -37.74 -17.57
N SER A 486 9.75 -38.67 -18.05
CA SER A 486 10.14 -40.03 -18.46
C SER A 486 10.95 -40.00 -19.76
N GLY A 487 11.95 -40.89 -19.87
CA GLY A 487 12.79 -41.02 -21.08
C GLY A 487 13.92 -39.98 -21.21
N GLN A 488 14.13 -39.12 -20.21
CA GLN A 488 15.28 -38.22 -20.17
C GLN A 488 16.58 -39.00 -20.02
N THR A 489 17.60 -38.58 -20.75
CA THR A 489 18.97 -39.07 -20.55
C THR A 489 19.53 -38.53 -19.22
N LYS A 490 20.50 -39.22 -18.64
CA LYS A 490 21.17 -38.75 -17.41
C LYS A 490 21.76 -37.35 -17.57
N ASP A 491 22.18 -36.97 -18.77
CA ASP A 491 22.76 -35.66 -19.05
C ASP A 491 21.70 -34.56 -19.14
N GLU A 492 20.50 -34.85 -19.67
CA GLU A 492 19.35 -33.95 -19.62
C GLU A 492 18.89 -33.71 -18.17
N THR A 493 18.77 -34.77 -17.36
CA THR A 493 18.43 -34.64 -15.93
C THR A 493 19.48 -33.81 -15.18
N ARG A 494 20.78 -33.98 -15.47
CA ARG A 494 21.86 -33.15 -14.90
C ARG A 494 21.72 -31.68 -15.31
N SER A 495 21.41 -31.42 -16.58
CA SER A 495 21.22 -30.07 -17.10
C SER A 495 20.02 -29.37 -16.45
N ASN A 496 18.89 -30.05 -16.32
CA ASN A 496 17.68 -29.52 -15.70
C ASN A 496 17.90 -29.24 -14.21
N LEU A 497 18.55 -30.17 -13.48
CA LEU A 497 18.91 -29.96 -12.09
C LEU A 497 19.87 -28.78 -11.90
N LYS A 498 20.84 -28.61 -12.81
CA LYS A 498 21.74 -27.46 -12.78
C LYS A 498 21.00 -26.14 -13.00
N ALA A 499 20.07 -26.10 -13.96
CA ALA A 499 19.24 -24.92 -14.22
C ALA A 499 18.40 -24.57 -12.98
N LEU A 500 17.72 -25.56 -12.40
CA LEU A 500 16.93 -25.44 -11.17
C LEU A 500 17.76 -24.84 -10.01
N LEU A 501 18.97 -25.36 -9.76
CA LEU A 501 19.85 -24.89 -8.68
C LEU A 501 20.45 -23.49 -8.91
N THR A 502 20.39 -22.97 -10.14
CA THR A 502 20.89 -21.61 -10.46
C THR A 502 19.83 -20.52 -10.28
N GLU A 503 18.57 -20.89 -10.11
CA GLU A 503 17.49 -19.92 -9.96
C GLU A 503 17.44 -19.33 -8.53
N PRO A 504 17.39 -17.99 -8.37
CA PRO A 504 17.39 -17.36 -7.06
C PRO A 504 16.25 -17.82 -6.13
N GLU A 505 15.05 -18.02 -6.69
CA GLU A 505 13.86 -18.43 -5.94
C GLU A 505 14.01 -19.85 -5.38
N VAL A 506 14.61 -20.75 -6.17
CA VAL A 506 14.93 -22.10 -5.74
C VAL A 506 16.03 -22.06 -4.67
N GLN A 507 17.06 -21.25 -4.83
CA GLN A 507 18.13 -21.11 -3.82
C GLN A 507 17.59 -20.60 -2.49
N GLN A 508 16.63 -19.69 -2.52
CA GLN A 508 15.93 -19.20 -1.34
C GLN A 508 15.10 -20.31 -0.69
N PHE A 509 14.31 -21.06 -1.47
CA PHE A 509 13.53 -22.20 -0.96
C PHE A 509 14.41 -23.30 -0.35
N LEU A 510 15.56 -23.58 -0.98
CA LEU A 510 16.55 -24.56 -0.52
C LEU A 510 17.43 -24.04 0.62
N GLU A 511 17.21 -22.81 1.10
CA GLU A 511 17.93 -22.20 2.23
C GLU A 511 19.45 -22.23 2.03
N PHE A 512 19.92 -21.78 0.85
CA PHE A 512 21.35 -21.72 0.55
C PHE A 512 22.10 -20.87 1.59
N ASN A 513 23.11 -21.44 2.22
CA ASN A 513 23.84 -20.78 3.31
C ASN A 513 25.35 -21.04 3.25
N TRP A 514 26.13 -20.01 3.56
CA TRP A 514 27.59 -20.11 3.69
C TRP A 514 27.99 -20.51 5.10
N TYR A 515 28.77 -21.57 5.21
CA TYR A 515 29.37 -21.99 6.47
C TYR A 515 30.78 -22.54 6.24
N ASP A 516 31.76 -21.98 6.95
CA ASP A 516 33.18 -22.33 6.87
C ASP A 516 33.74 -22.34 5.43
N GLY A 517 33.41 -21.29 4.66
CA GLY A 517 33.86 -21.15 3.27
C GLY A 517 33.23 -22.13 2.28
N VAL A 518 32.21 -22.89 2.69
CA VAL A 518 31.46 -23.82 1.84
C VAL A 518 30.00 -23.37 1.73
N LEU A 519 29.44 -23.44 0.53
CA LEU A 519 28.03 -23.16 0.26
C LEU A 519 27.22 -24.46 0.37
N TRP A 520 26.26 -24.47 1.30
CA TRP A 520 25.37 -25.58 1.60
C TRP A 520 23.94 -25.27 1.19
N PHE A 521 23.12 -26.31 1.03
CA PHE A 521 21.67 -26.22 0.89
C PHE A 521 20.99 -27.20 1.84
N SER A 522 19.76 -26.91 2.26
CA SER A 522 19.01 -27.76 3.19
C SER A 522 18.68 -29.11 2.54
N LYS A 523 19.00 -30.19 3.26
CA LYS A 523 18.65 -31.55 2.87
C LYS A 523 17.14 -31.71 2.81
N GLU A 524 16.46 -31.29 3.87
CA GLU A 524 15.02 -31.44 4.06
C GLU A 524 14.27 -30.71 2.95
N ARG A 525 14.66 -29.46 2.64
CA ARG A 525 14.06 -28.67 1.57
C ARG A 525 14.31 -29.26 0.19
N PHE A 526 15.50 -29.82 -0.04
CA PHE A 526 15.81 -30.44 -1.31
C PHE A 526 14.98 -31.72 -1.53
N GLU A 527 14.89 -32.57 -0.52
CA GLU A 527 14.07 -33.79 -0.58
C GLU A 527 12.58 -33.42 -0.76
N GLU A 528 12.08 -32.42 -0.02
CA GLU A 528 10.71 -31.88 -0.18
C GLU A 528 10.45 -31.37 -1.61
N LEU A 529 11.34 -30.55 -2.19
CA LEU A 529 11.20 -30.03 -3.55
C LEU A 529 11.14 -31.17 -4.59
N MET A 530 11.98 -32.19 -4.42
CA MET A 530 12.03 -33.35 -5.31
C MET A 530 10.74 -34.18 -5.23
N GLU A 531 10.19 -34.37 -4.03
CA GLU A 531 8.90 -35.05 -3.83
C GLU A 531 7.75 -34.29 -4.49
N TRP A 532 7.71 -32.96 -4.35
CA TRP A 532 6.66 -32.14 -4.96
C TRP A 532 6.75 -32.09 -6.49
N LEU A 533 7.97 -32.02 -7.05
CA LEU A 533 8.17 -32.12 -8.49
C LEU A 533 7.77 -33.50 -9.03
N PHE A 534 8.04 -34.57 -8.27
CA PHE A 534 7.55 -35.90 -8.60
C PHE A 534 6.02 -35.93 -8.61
N LEU A 535 5.37 -35.42 -7.55
CA LEU A 535 3.91 -35.37 -7.42
C LEU A 535 3.24 -34.65 -8.61
N VAL A 536 3.71 -33.45 -8.97
CA VAL A 536 3.18 -32.71 -10.12
C VAL A 536 3.40 -33.46 -11.43
N SER A 537 4.54 -34.13 -11.57
CA SER A 537 4.78 -34.99 -12.73
C SER A 537 3.78 -36.17 -12.78
N VAL A 538 3.42 -36.76 -11.64
CA VAL A 538 2.42 -37.84 -11.59
C VAL A 538 1.05 -37.30 -11.99
N LEU A 539 0.67 -36.11 -11.52
CA LEU A 539 -0.57 -35.44 -11.92
C LEU A 539 -0.67 -35.30 -13.45
N ASP A 540 0.42 -34.90 -14.12
CA ASP A 540 0.47 -34.78 -15.58
C ASP A 540 0.29 -36.12 -16.33
N LEU A 541 0.64 -37.25 -15.70
CA LEU A 541 0.44 -38.58 -16.29
C LEU A 541 -0.97 -39.11 -16.10
N ILE A 542 -1.57 -38.86 -14.92
CA ILE A 542 -2.84 -39.47 -14.54
C ILE A 542 -4.04 -38.59 -14.91
N ALA A 543 -3.90 -37.26 -14.97
CA ALA A 543 -5.02 -36.38 -15.31
C ALA A 543 -5.61 -36.67 -16.71
N PRO A 544 -4.79 -36.84 -17.78
CA PRO A 544 -5.32 -37.04 -19.14
C PRO A 544 -5.93 -38.43 -19.40
N VAL A 545 -5.83 -39.37 -18.46
CA VAL A 545 -6.28 -40.74 -18.64
C VAL A 545 -7.49 -41.05 -17.74
N ASP A 546 -8.39 -41.90 -18.23
CA ASP A 546 -9.55 -42.35 -17.46
C ASP A 546 -9.25 -43.55 -16.57
N HIS A 547 -8.25 -44.37 -16.95
CA HIS A 547 -7.82 -45.55 -16.20
C HIS A 547 -6.30 -45.65 -16.12
N ILE A 548 -5.79 -46.06 -14.97
CA ILE A 548 -4.36 -46.25 -14.74
C ILE A 548 -3.94 -47.64 -15.24
N GLY A 549 -3.50 -47.72 -16.49
CA GLY A 549 -2.95 -48.94 -17.08
C GLY A 549 -1.44 -49.11 -16.88
N GLU A 550 -0.90 -50.29 -17.20
CA GLU A 550 0.52 -50.65 -17.04
C GLU A 550 1.50 -49.61 -17.61
N LYS A 551 1.18 -48.99 -18.75
CA LYS A 551 2.05 -47.97 -19.37
C LYS A 551 2.20 -46.71 -18.50
N VAL A 552 1.11 -46.27 -17.87
CA VAL A 552 1.10 -45.10 -16.98
C VAL A 552 1.87 -45.44 -15.71
N VAL A 553 1.65 -46.63 -15.15
CA VAL A 553 2.39 -47.14 -13.99
C VAL A 553 3.89 -47.18 -14.28
N GLN A 554 4.29 -47.73 -15.43
CA GLN A 554 5.69 -47.79 -15.82
C GLN A 554 6.31 -46.38 -15.94
N ALA A 555 5.59 -45.43 -16.54
CA ALA A 555 6.05 -44.05 -16.63
C ALA A 555 6.19 -43.36 -15.25
N ILE A 556 5.29 -43.65 -14.30
CA ILE A 556 5.40 -43.16 -12.92
C ILE A 556 6.64 -43.73 -12.23
N LEU A 557 6.87 -45.05 -12.34
CA LEU A 557 8.05 -45.70 -11.75
C LEU A 557 9.37 -45.20 -12.35
N GLU A 558 9.40 -44.93 -13.65
CA GLU A 558 10.56 -44.32 -14.31
C GLU A 558 10.85 -42.91 -13.77
N ARG A 559 9.81 -42.07 -13.60
CA ARG A 559 9.97 -40.73 -13.00
C ARG A 559 10.41 -40.81 -11.54
N HIS A 560 9.88 -41.76 -10.78
CA HIS A 560 10.31 -42.01 -9.40
C HIS A 560 11.80 -42.34 -9.34
N GLU A 561 12.29 -43.24 -10.21
CA GLU A 561 13.72 -43.61 -10.25
C GLU A 561 14.63 -42.42 -10.63
N VAL A 562 14.18 -41.55 -11.56
CA VAL A 562 14.90 -40.30 -11.90
C VAL A 562 15.02 -39.39 -10.68
N VAL A 563 13.93 -39.20 -9.93
CA VAL A 563 13.92 -38.37 -8.73
C VAL A 563 14.80 -38.96 -7.62
N GLN A 564 14.71 -40.28 -7.37
CA GLN A 564 15.59 -40.98 -6.44
C GLN A 564 17.06 -40.93 -6.87
N GLN A 565 17.35 -40.91 -8.17
CA GLN A 565 18.70 -40.71 -8.68
C GLN A 565 19.23 -39.31 -8.33
N VAL A 566 18.42 -38.26 -8.50
CA VAL A 566 18.76 -36.88 -8.13
C VAL A 566 19.02 -36.76 -6.63
N ILE A 567 18.17 -37.35 -5.79
CA ILE A 567 18.36 -37.38 -4.33
C ILE A 567 19.67 -38.12 -3.96
N ARG A 568 19.98 -39.23 -4.63
CA ARG A 568 21.26 -39.94 -4.43
C ARG A 568 22.47 -39.08 -4.84
N TRP A 569 22.36 -38.27 -5.88
CA TRP A 569 23.43 -37.32 -6.24
C TRP A 569 23.64 -36.25 -5.16
N ALA A 570 22.56 -35.66 -4.64
CA ALA A 570 22.61 -34.69 -3.54
C ALA A 570 23.23 -35.28 -2.26
N ARG A 571 22.86 -36.51 -1.92
CA ARG A 571 23.46 -37.27 -0.79
C ARG A 571 24.96 -37.50 -0.98
N ARG A 572 25.40 -37.91 -2.18
CA ARG A 572 26.83 -38.09 -2.50
C ARG A 572 27.63 -36.78 -2.45
N SER A 573 26.99 -35.65 -2.76
CA SER A 573 27.59 -34.33 -2.56
C SER A 573 27.59 -33.85 -1.12
N GLU A 574 27.04 -34.63 -0.17
CA GLU A 574 26.83 -34.20 1.21
C GLU A 574 26.09 -32.86 1.29
N TYR A 575 25.18 -32.60 0.34
CA TYR A 575 24.43 -31.34 0.24
C TYR A 575 25.29 -30.07 0.11
N ARG A 576 26.54 -30.21 -0.38
CA ARG A 576 27.42 -29.08 -0.73
C ARG A 576 27.20 -28.67 -2.18
N VAL A 577 26.85 -27.41 -2.42
CA VAL A 577 26.47 -26.89 -3.75
C VAL A 577 27.57 -27.13 -4.79
N GLN A 578 28.81 -26.76 -4.47
CA GLN A 578 29.95 -26.89 -5.39
C GLN A 578 30.24 -28.36 -5.74
N LYS A 579 30.14 -29.27 -4.75
CA LYS A 579 30.37 -30.71 -4.95
C LYS A 579 29.25 -31.31 -5.81
N LEU A 580 28.00 -30.89 -5.60
CA LEU A 580 26.88 -31.32 -6.44
C LEU A 580 27.08 -30.84 -7.88
N LEU A 581 27.31 -29.55 -8.11
CA LEU A 581 27.51 -29.00 -9.45
C LEU A 581 28.69 -29.65 -10.18
N THR A 582 29.78 -29.97 -9.49
CA THR A 582 30.94 -30.69 -10.06
C THR A 582 30.57 -32.13 -10.45
N ASN A 583 29.77 -32.82 -9.64
CA ASN A 583 29.27 -34.16 -9.96
C ASN A 583 28.28 -34.15 -11.15
N LEU A 584 27.61 -33.02 -11.39
CA LEU A 584 26.72 -32.85 -12.54
C LEU A 584 27.48 -32.52 -13.84
N THR A 585 28.67 -31.91 -13.76
CA THR A 585 29.51 -31.58 -14.94
C THR A 585 30.53 -32.65 -15.32
N THR A 586 30.82 -33.61 -14.44
CA THR A 586 31.72 -34.72 -14.76
C THR A 586 31.05 -35.71 -15.72
N LEU A 587 31.20 -35.42 -17.03
CA LEU A 587 31.02 -36.36 -18.13
C LEU A 587 31.70 -37.69 -17.77
N THR A 588 30.90 -38.73 -17.59
CA THR A 588 31.41 -40.09 -17.39
C THR A 588 31.72 -40.64 -18.77
N LEU A 589 32.95 -40.44 -19.23
CA LEU A 589 33.64 -41.44 -20.06
C LEU A 589 33.82 -42.67 -19.17
N SER A 590 32.84 -43.56 -19.16
CA SER A 590 32.99 -44.96 -18.75
C SER A 590 31.85 -45.80 -19.31
#